data_AF-A0A5E4VCK3-F1
#
_entry.id   AF-A0A5E4VCK3-F1
#
_cell.length_a   1.000
_cell.length_b   1.000
_cell.length_c   1.000
_cell.angle_alpha   90.00
_cell.angle_beta   90.00
_cell.angle_gamma   90.00
#
_symmetry.space_group_name_H-M   'P 1'
#
loop_
_entity.id
_entity.type
_entity.pdbx_description
1 polymer ?
#
loop_
_entity_poly.entity_id
_entity_poly.type
_entity_poly.pdbx_seq_one_letter_code
_entity_poly.pdbx_strand_id
1 'polypeptide(L)'
;MQCLSATLVMERTTVIRALKPLLRNGYVSSIAEDGGRRLLLALTEKGKTKQEEAAQFWQSAKLEFEHRFGALAAVRLREELFRIGTMLSSQA
;
A
#
# COMPACT_ATOMS: atom_id res chain seq x y z
N MET A 1 -0.03 -14.46 -1.32
CA MET A 1 -1.25 -13.63 -1.14
C MET A 1 -1.53 -13.31 0.33
N GLN A 2 -1.57 -14.29 1.24
CA GLN A 2 -1.84 -14.07 2.67
C GLN A 2 -1.01 -12.92 3.30
N CYS A 3 0.30 -12.91 3.07
CA CYS A 3 1.21 -11.88 3.58
C CYS A 3 0.79 -10.46 3.12
N LEU A 4 0.55 -10.27 1.82
CA LEU A 4 0.17 -8.96 1.28
C LEU A 4 -1.18 -8.47 1.83
N SER A 5 -2.16 -9.36 1.99
CA SER A 5 -3.45 -9.02 2.61
C SER A 5 -3.33 -8.60 4.07
N ALA A 6 -2.50 -9.31 4.84
CA ALA A 6 -2.22 -8.94 6.23
C ALA A 6 -1.51 -7.59 6.31
N THR A 7 -0.49 -7.35 5.48
CA THR A 7 0.25 -6.08 5.45
C THR A 7 -0.63 -4.89 5.07
N LEU A 8 -1.52 -5.08 4.10
CA LEU A 8 -2.44 -4.02 3.67
C LEU A 8 -3.66 -3.87 4.59
N VAL A 9 -3.82 -4.76 5.58
CA VAL A 9 -5.03 -4.85 6.44
C VAL A 9 -6.29 -4.88 5.57
N MET A 10 -6.26 -5.75 4.55
CA MET A 10 -7.33 -5.86 3.55
C MET A 10 -7.73 -7.31 3.33
N GLU A 11 -9.02 -7.52 3.06
CA GLU A 11 -9.54 -8.79 2.60
C GLU A 11 -8.81 -9.31 1.36
N ARG A 12 -8.59 -10.62 1.32
CA ARG A 12 -7.84 -11.28 0.23
C ARG A 12 -8.45 -11.00 -1.14
N THR A 13 -9.76 -11.00 -1.24
CA THR A 13 -10.49 -10.73 -2.49
C THR A 13 -10.30 -9.29 -2.97
N THR A 14 -10.22 -8.33 -2.05
CA THR A 14 -9.92 -6.91 -2.34
C THR A 14 -8.51 -6.77 -2.91
N VAL A 15 -7.51 -7.38 -2.28
CA VAL A 15 -6.12 -7.33 -2.78
C VAL A 15 -6.01 -7.95 -4.17
N ILE A 16 -6.66 -9.09 -4.42
CA ILE A 16 -6.67 -9.72 -5.75
C ILE A 16 -7.31 -8.79 -6.79
N ARG A 17 -8.43 -8.15 -6.46
CA ARG A 17 -9.10 -7.19 -7.37
C ARG A 17 -8.23 -5.98 -7.66
N ALA A 18 -7.52 -5.45 -6.65
CA ALA A 18 -6.59 -4.33 -6.80
C ALA A 18 -5.35 -4.70 -7.64
N LEU A 19 -4.86 -5.94 -7.55
CA LEU A 19 -3.70 -6.41 -8.31
C LEU A 19 -3.99 -6.65 -9.79
N LYS A 20 -5.21 -7.09 -10.14
CA LYS A 20 -5.60 -7.38 -11.54
C LYS A 20 -5.24 -6.25 -12.53
N PRO A 21 -5.64 -4.98 -12.30
CA PRO A 21 -5.26 -3.89 -13.21
C PRO A 21 -3.75 -3.59 -13.19
N LEU A 22 -3.07 -3.76 -12.06
CA LEU A 22 -1.62 -3.53 -11.96
C LEU A 22 -0.82 -4.55 -12.76
N LEU A 23 -1.22 -5.82 -12.71
CA LEU A 23 -0.65 -6.90 -13.53
C LEU A 23 -0.95 -6.68 -15.01
N ARG A 24 -2.22 -6.40 -15.36
CA ARG A 24 -2.66 -6.17 -16.74
C ARG A 24 -1.93 -4.99 -17.39
N ASN A 25 -1.67 -3.91 -16.64
CA ASN A 25 -1.00 -2.72 -17.15
C ASN A 25 0.54 -2.85 -17.12
N GLY A 26 1.07 -3.96 -16.59
CA GLY A 26 2.50 -4.24 -16.49
C GLY A 26 3.23 -3.41 -15.44
N TYR A 27 2.52 -2.92 -14.41
CA TYR A 27 3.13 -2.23 -13.26
C TYR A 27 3.65 -3.21 -12.21
N VAL A 28 3.00 -4.37 -12.11
CA VAL A 28 3.43 -5.47 -11.24
C VAL A 28 3.67 -6.68 -12.13
N SER A 29 4.73 -7.43 -11.85
CA SER A 29 4.96 -8.77 -12.41
C SER A 29 4.65 -9.83 -11.36
N SER A 30 4.36 -11.04 -11.83
CA SER A 30 4.08 -12.17 -10.95
C SER A 30 4.78 -13.44 -11.41
N ILE A 31 5.46 -14.13 -10.49
CA ILE A 31 6.15 -15.39 -10.75
C ILE A 31 5.55 -16.46 -9.83
N ALA A 32 5.20 -17.61 -10.41
CA ALA A 32 4.75 -18.77 -9.65
C ALA A 32 5.94 -19.45 -8.98
N GLU A 33 5.83 -19.67 -7.67
CA GLU A 33 6.74 -20.46 -6.84
C GLU A 33 6.03 -21.72 -6.31
N ASP A 34 6.81 -22.69 -5.83
CA ASP A 34 6.32 -23.93 -5.22
C ASP A 34 5.24 -24.64 -6.06
N GLY A 35 5.50 -24.80 -7.36
CA GLY A 35 4.56 -25.46 -8.28
C GLY A 35 3.24 -24.70 -8.49
N GLY A 36 3.21 -23.38 -8.23
CA GLY A 36 2.04 -22.51 -8.45
C GLY A 36 1.22 -22.20 -7.20
N ARG A 37 1.61 -22.75 -6.03
CA ARG A 37 0.92 -22.45 -4.75
C ARG A 37 1.27 -21.06 -4.21
N ARG A 38 2.49 -20.57 -4.49
CA ARG A 38 2.93 -19.22 -4.10
C ARG A 38 3.07 -18.33 -5.32
N LEU A 39 2.73 -17.07 -5.15
CA LEU A 39 2.91 -16.04 -6.16
C LEU A 39 3.81 -14.97 -5.57
N LEU A 40 5.01 -14.82 -6.15
CA LEU A 40 5.87 -13.69 -5.91
C LEU A 40 5.41 -12.52 -6.77
N LEU A 41 5.29 -11.35 -6.15
CA LEU A 41 4.92 -10.12 -6.82
C LEU A 41 6.06 -9.13 -6.71
N ALA A 42 6.39 -8.46 -7.81
CA ALA A 42 7.40 -7.41 -7.83
C ALA A 42 6.92 -6.22 -8.66
N LEU A 43 7.34 -5.01 -8.31
CA LEU A 43 7.19 -3.86 -9.19
C LEU A 43 8.11 -4.04 -10.41
N THR A 44 7.57 -3.80 -11.59
CA THR A 44 8.37 -3.65 -12.81
C THR A 44 9.03 -2.27 -12.82
N GLU A 45 9.97 -2.03 -13.73
CA GLU A 45 10.51 -0.67 -13.93
C GLU A 45 9.40 0.34 -14.25
N LYS A 46 8.45 -0.04 -15.12
CA LYS A 46 7.25 0.76 -15.40
C LYS A 46 6.42 1.03 -14.15
N GLY A 47 6.31 0.04 -13.26
CA GLY A 47 5.65 0.16 -11.97
C GLY A 47 6.32 1.14 -11.03
N LYS A 48 7.65 1.11 -10.96
CA LYS A 48 8.46 2.04 -10.15
C LYS A 48 8.28 3.48 -10.64
N THR A 49 8.42 3.71 -11.95
CA THR A 49 8.16 5.05 -12.54
C THR A 49 6.74 5.52 -12.22
N LYS A 50 5.74 4.63 -12.33
CA LYS A 50 4.36 5.00 -12.01
C LYS A 50 4.15 5.31 -10.52
N GLN A 51 4.87 4.61 -9.64
CA GLN A 51 4.85 4.89 -8.21
C GLN A 51 5.47 6.26 -7.91
N GLU A 52 6.55 6.64 -8.58
CA GLU A 52 7.17 7.97 -8.44
C GLU A 52 6.23 9.09 -8.90
N GLU A 53 5.56 8.92 -10.05
CA GLU A 53 4.50 9.83 -10.50
C GLU A 53 3.39 9.96 -9.44
N ALA A 54 2.91 8.83 -8.90
CA ALA A 54 1.87 8.82 -7.88
C ALA A 54 2.32 9.49 -6.57
N ALA A 55 3.61 9.36 -6.20
CA ALA A 55 4.16 9.94 -4.99
C ALA A 55 4.10 11.47 -5.00
N GLN A 56 4.23 12.10 -6.17
CA GLN A 56 4.08 13.56 -6.32
C GLN A 56 2.65 14.02 -5.97
N PHE A 57 1.63 13.32 -6.48
CA PHE A 57 0.24 13.62 -6.15
C PHE A 57 -0.08 13.40 -4.67
N TRP A 58 0.45 12.32 -4.09
CA TRP A 58 0.31 12.05 -2.66
C TRP A 58 0.94 13.15 -1.81
N GLN A 59 2.15 13.59 -2.16
CA GLN A 59 2.84 14.66 -1.44
C GLN A 59 2.04 15.98 -1.51
N SER A 60 1.48 16.32 -2.67
CA SER A 60 0.59 17.49 -2.80
C SER A 60 -0.64 17.38 -1.92
N ALA A 61 -1.33 16.24 -1.91
CA ALA A 61 -2.49 16.01 -1.06
C ALA A 61 -2.14 16.09 0.44
N LYS A 62 -0.98 15.53 0.84
CA LYS A 62 -0.47 15.62 2.20
C LYS A 62 -0.20 17.07 2.60
N LEU A 63 0.46 17.85 1.75
CA LEU A 63 0.75 19.25 2.01
C LEU A 63 -0.52 20.08 2.12
N GLU A 64 -1.52 19.86 1.25
CA GLU A 64 -2.81 20.54 1.34
C GLU A 64 -3.51 20.22 2.68
N PHE A 65 -3.53 18.95 3.07
CA PHE A 65 -4.07 18.54 4.36
C PHE A 65 -3.32 19.21 5.53
N GLU A 66 -1.99 19.19 5.52
CA GLU A 66 -1.16 19.79 6.57
C GLU A 66 -1.30 21.31 6.65
N HIS A 67 -1.49 21.98 5.51
CA HIS A 67 -1.76 23.41 5.47
C HIS A 67 -3.10 23.76 6.12
N ARG A 68 -4.15 22.96 5.87
CA ARG A 68 -5.51 23.20 6.38
C ARG A 68 -5.70 22.73 7.83
N PHE A 69 -5.08 21.61 8.20
CA PHE A 69 -5.23 20.98 9.52
C PHE A 69 -4.16 21.43 10.53
N GLY A 70 -3.03 21.94 10.04
CA GLY A 70 -1.86 22.30 10.83
C GLY A 70 -0.83 21.15 10.90
N ALA A 71 0.39 21.42 10.45
CA ALA A 71 1.44 20.41 10.29
C ALA A 71 1.75 19.64 11.59
N LEU A 72 1.86 20.32 12.73
CA LEU A 72 2.14 19.68 14.02
C LEU A 72 0.96 18.81 14.51
N ALA A 73 -0.27 19.25 14.27
CA ALA A 73 -1.46 18.46 14.59
C ALA A 73 -1.56 17.22 13.70
N ALA A 74 -1.23 17.34 12.41
CA ALA A 74 -1.20 16.23 11.46
C ALA A 74 -0.16 15.16 11.82
N VAL A 75 1.02 15.57 12.30
CA VAL A 75 2.05 14.65 12.80
C VAL A 75 1.53 13.87 14.00
N ARG A 76 1.01 14.57 15.03
CA ARG A 76 0.44 13.93 16.22
C ARG A 76 -0.69 12.96 15.88
N LEU A 77 -1.60 13.35 14.98
CA LEU A 77 -2.67 12.47 14.52
C LEU A 77 -2.13 11.19 13.89
N ARG A 78 -1.10 11.27 13.03
CA ARG A 78 -0.49 10.07 12.44
C ARG A 78 0.17 9.17 13.49
N GLU A 79 0.85 9.74 14.48
CA GLU A 79 1.46 8.99 15.57
C GLU A 79 0.39 8.25 16.39
N GLU A 80 -0.70 8.91 16.73
CA GLU A 80 -1.82 8.30 17.46
C GLU A 80 -2.52 7.22 16.61
N LEU A 81 -2.77 7.47 15.32
CA LEU A 81 -3.34 6.47 14.41
C LEU A 81 -2.43 5.25 14.27
N PHE A 82 -1.10 5.45 14.21
CA PHE A 82 -0.15 4.35 14.14
C PHE A 82 -0.14 3.56 15.45
N ARG A 83 -0.17 4.22 16.61
CA ARG A 83 -0.26 3.58 17.93
C ARG A 83 -1.52 2.73 18.06
N ILE A 84 -2.67 3.25 17.62
CA ILE A 84 -3.93 2.51 17.62
C ILE A 84 -3.84 1.30 16.68
N GLY A 85 -3.32 1.49 15.46
CA GLY A 85 -3.15 0.43 14.48
C GLY A 85 -2.24 -0.71 14.98
N THR A 86 -1.11 -0.38 15.59
CA THR A 86 -0.17 -1.39 16.13
C THR A 86 -0.73 -2.12 17.34
N MET A 87 -1.44 -1.40 18.23
CA MET A 87 -2.11 -1.99 19.39
C MET A 87 -3.19 -2.99 18.96
N LEU A 88 -4.00 -2.65 17.96
CA LEU A 88 -5.05 -3.54 17.44
C LEU A 88 -4.47 -4.75 16.70
N SER A 89 -3.36 -4.58 15.97
CA SER A 89 -2.68 -5.71 15.32
C SER A 89 -1.93 -6.64 16.27
N SER A 90 -1.62 -6.19 17.51
CA SER A 90 -0.90 -6.98 18.52
C SER A 90 -1.83 -7.88 19.35
N GLN A 91 -3.15 -7.71 19.27
CA GLN A 91 -4.15 -8.50 20.00
C GLN A 91 -4.80 -9.61 19.15
N ALA A 92 -4.38 -9.78 17.90
CA ALA A 92 -4.87 -10.78 16.95
C ALA A 92 -3.75 -11.76 16.56
#